data_AF-A0A2W5F082-F1
#
_entry.id   AF-A0A2W5F082-F1
#
_cell.length_a   1.000
_cell.length_b   1.000
_cell.length_c   1.000
_cell.angle_alpha   90.00
_cell.angle_beta   90.00
_cell.angle_gamma   90.00
#
_symmetry.space_group_name_H-M   'P 1'
#
loop_
_entity.id
_entity.type
_entity.pdbx_description
1 polymer ?
#
loop_
_entity_poly.entity_id
_entity_poly.type
_entity_poly.pdbx_seq_one_letter_code
_entity_poly.pdbx_strand_id
1 'polypeptide(L)'
;MKQKTTRIYLRATSIEKTIIKQKAKKCEMTISDFLIASARNVEIKLYKKTIPASVNKTVLALLQSANNFNQFTRYCHSDRLKNIGEEELHFYANRLYQLATEIKNALQ
;
A
#
# COMPACT_ATOMS: atom_id res chain seq x y z
N MET A 1 5.16 -26.32 9.82
CA MET A 1 3.97 -26.56 8.98
C MET A 1 3.48 -27.98 9.22
N LYS A 2 2.16 -28.22 9.40
CA LYS A 2 1.64 -29.60 9.44
C LYS A 2 1.88 -30.28 8.09
N GLN A 3 2.40 -31.51 8.07
CA GLN A 3 2.63 -32.25 6.83
C GLN A 3 1.29 -32.59 6.14
N LYS A 4 1.24 -32.42 4.82
CA LYS A 4 0.08 -32.82 4.00
C LYS A 4 0.18 -34.33 3.71
N THR A 5 -0.70 -35.14 4.30
CA THR A 5 -0.64 -36.61 4.23
C THR A 5 -1.55 -37.22 3.16
N THR A 6 -2.50 -36.45 2.62
CA THR A 6 -3.56 -36.97 1.75
C THR A 6 -3.74 -36.08 0.52
N ARG A 7 -4.05 -36.69 -0.63
CA ARG A 7 -4.35 -35.99 -1.89
C ARG A 7 -5.86 -35.84 -2.10
N ILE A 8 -6.26 -34.72 -2.68
CA ILE A 8 -7.63 -34.46 -3.13
C ILE A 8 -7.59 -34.29 -4.65
N TYR A 9 -8.38 -35.09 -5.37
CA TYR A 9 -8.50 -35.02 -6.81
C TYR A 9 -9.78 -34.27 -7.19
N LEU A 10 -9.67 -33.31 -8.11
CA LEU A 10 -10.78 -32.46 -8.53
C LEU A 10 -10.80 -32.37 -10.06
N ARG A 11 -11.97 -32.60 -10.66
CA ARG A 11 -12.19 -32.36 -12.09
C ARG A 11 -12.68 -30.93 -12.27
N ALA A 12 -12.09 -30.22 -13.22
CA ALA A 12 -12.45 -28.86 -13.56
C ALA A 12 -12.23 -28.64 -15.06
N THR A 13 -13.05 -27.80 -15.66
CA THR A 13 -12.85 -27.26 -17.00
C THR A 13 -11.59 -26.39 -17.08
N SER A 14 -11.14 -26.11 -18.30
CA SER A 14 -10.02 -25.19 -18.56
C SER A 14 -10.30 -23.77 -18.02
N ILE A 15 -11.55 -23.32 -18.13
CA ILE A 15 -12.01 -22.00 -17.66
C ILE A 15 -11.93 -21.94 -16.14
N GLU A 16 -12.52 -22.92 -15.44
CA GLU A 16 -12.50 -22.98 -13.97
C GLU A 16 -11.07 -23.04 -13.43
N LYS A 17 -10.20 -23.85 -14.05
CA LYS A 17 -8.78 -23.92 -13.68
C LYS A 17 -8.08 -22.57 -13.81
N THR A 18 -8.42 -21.79 -14.84
CA THR A 18 -7.87 -20.45 -15.06
C THR A 18 -8.34 -19.48 -13.99
N ILE A 19 -9.64 -19.50 -13.66
CA ILE A 19 -10.23 -18.66 -12.60
C ILE A 19 -9.60 -18.98 -11.25
N ILE A 20 -9.46 -20.27 -10.89
CA ILE A 20 -8.84 -20.70 -9.63
C ILE A 20 -7.39 -20.21 -9.56
N LYS A 21 -6.61 -20.35 -10.65
CA LYS A 21 -5.23 -19.84 -10.72
C LYS A 21 -5.15 -18.34 -10.48
N GLN A 22 -6.03 -17.56 -11.13
CA GLN A 22 -6.05 -16.11 -10.97
C GLN A 22 -6.39 -15.69 -9.54
N LYS A 23 -7.40 -16.34 -8.92
CA LYS A 23 -7.79 -16.07 -7.53
C LYS A 23 -6.68 -16.44 -6.54
N ALA A 24 -6.08 -17.62 -6.66
CA ALA A 24 -4.96 -18.03 -5.83
C ALA A 24 -3.78 -17.04 -5.93
N LYS A 25 -3.46 -16.56 -7.14
CA LYS A 25 -2.43 -15.54 -7.37
C LYS A 25 -2.75 -14.20 -6.69
N LYS A 26 -4.02 -13.77 -6.66
CA LYS A 26 -4.44 -12.53 -5.98
C LYS A 26 -4.29 -12.62 -4.45
N CYS A 27 -4.38 -13.82 -3.90
CA CYS A 27 -4.21 -14.10 -2.47
C CYS A 27 -2.78 -14.50 -2.08
N GLU A 28 -1.83 -14.51 -3.03
CA GLU A 28 -0.45 -14.95 -2.80
C GLU A 28 -0.34 -16.39 -2.25
N MET A 29 -1.25 -17.26 -2.67
CA MET A 29 -1.33 -18.65 -2.24
C MET A 29 -1.07 -19.61 -3.41
N THR A 30 -0.59 -20.81 -3.09
CA THR A 30 -0.65 -21.92 -4.05
C THR A 30 -2.12 -22.28 -4.32
N ILE A 31 -2.40 -22.91 -5.47
CA ILE A 31 -3.75 -23.39 -5.80
C ILE A 31 -4.28 -24.32 -4.69
N SER A 32 -3.43 -25.20 -4.17
CA SER A 32 -3.80 -26.14 -3.11
C SER A 32 -4.19 -25.42 -1.82
N ASP A 33 -3.40 -24.43 -1.40
CA ASP A 33 -3.67 -23.69 -0.16
C ASP A 33 -4.91 -22.81 -0.30
N PHE A 34 -5.10 -22.18 -1.46
CA PHE A 34 -6.29 -21.40 -1.77
C PHE A 34 -7.58 -22.22 -1.70
N LEU A 35 -7.58 -23.43 -2.29
CA LEU A 35 -8.75 -24.31 -2.27
C LEU A 35 -9.07 -24.82 -0.86
N ILE A 36 -8.05 -25.19 -0.08
CA ILE A 36 -8.23 -25.63 1.30
C ILE A 36 -8.73 -24.48 2.19
N ALA A 37 -8.19 -23.27 2.03
CA ALA A 37 -8.65 -22.09 2.77
C ALA A 37 -10.10 -21.74 2.42
N SER A 38 -10.46 -21.81 1.13
CA SER A 38 -11.81 -21.55 0.62
C SER A 38 -12.82 -22.55 1.19
N ALA A 39 -12.47 -23.83 1.20
CA ALA A 39 -13.33 -24.89 1.74
C ALA A 39 -13.54 -24.81 3.25
N ARG A 40 -12.65 -24.13 3.99
CA ARG A 40 -12.71 -24.01 5.45
C ARG A 40 -13.49 -22.79 5.96
N ASN A 41 -14.15 -22.02 5.07
CA ASN A 41 -14.82 -20.75 5.42
C ASN A 41 -13.91 -19.76 6.18
N VAL A 42 -12.60 -19.89 6.06
CA VAL A 42 -11.67 -18.90 6.62
C VAL A 42 -11.76 -17.68 5.74
N GLU A 43 -12.00 -16.50 6.32
CA GLU A 43 -11.97 -15.23 5.60
C GLU A 43 -10.66 -15.12 4.79
N ILE A 44 -10.76 -15.30 3.47
CA ILE A 44 -9.59 -15.20 2.60
C ILE A 44 -9.29 -13.73 2.42
N LYS A 45 -8.37 -13.21 3.23
CA LYS A 45 -7.84 -11.87 3.06
C LYS A 45 -7.16 -11.77 1.69
N LEU A 46 -7.75 -10.97 0.80
CA LEU A 46 -7.15 -10.63 -0.49
C LEU A 46 -5.95 -9.72 -0.22
N TYR A 47 -4.74 -10.29 -0.19
CA TYR A 47 -3.52 -9.55 0.13
C TYR A 47 -3.14 -8.52 -0.94
N LYS A 48 -3.61 -8.68 -2.18
CA LYS A 48 -3.71 -7.55 -3.11
C LYS A 48 -4.90 -6.66 -2.77
N LYS A 49 -4.80 -5.93 -1.66
CA LYS A 49 -5.28 -4.54 -1.66
C LYS A 49 -4.32 -3.76 -2.55
N THR A 50 -4.45 -3.94 -3.87
CA THR A 50 -4.03 -2.89 -4.79
C THR A 50 -4.81 -1.67 -4.33
N ILE A 51 -4.13 -0.74 -3.65
CA ILE A 51 -4.63 0.62 -3.49
C ILE A 51 -5.11 0.99 -4.90
N PRO A 52 -6.40 1.32 -5.09
CA PRO A 52 -6.90 1.67 -6.40
C PRO A 52 -5.94 2.66 -7.04
N ALA A 53 -5.63 2.53 -8.34
CA ALA A 53 -4.65 3.40 -8.99
C ALA A 53 -4.96 4.89 -8.75
N SER A 54 -6.25 5.23 -8.64
CA SER A 54 -6.78 6.53 -8.25
C SER A 54 -6.36 7.01 -6.86
N VAL A 55 -6.18 6.11 -5.89
CA VAL A 55 -5.81 6.40 -4.50
C VAL A 55 -4.28 6.24 -4.28
N ASN A 56 -3.59 5.53 -5.16
CA ASN A 56 -2.16 5.21 -5.02
C ASN A 56 -1.29 6.47 -5.05
N LYS A 57 -1.60 7.43 -5.93
CA LYS A 57 -0.89 8.72 -6.00
C LYS A 57 -1.02 9.50 -4.69
N THR A 58 -2.21 9.51 -4.10
CA THR A 58 -2.50 10.19 -2.82
C THR A 58 -1.80 9.50 -1.65
N VAL A 59 -1.82 8.17 -1.58
CA VAL A 59 -1.13 7.42 -0.52
C VAL A 59 0.38 7.60 -0.60
N LEU A 60 0.95 7.58 -1.80
CA LEU A 60 2.38 7.84 -2.00
C LEU A 60 2.76 9.27 -1.57
N ALA A 61 1.95 10.27 -1.94
CA ALA A 61 2.17 11.65 -1.49
C ALA A 61 2.10 11.76 0.04
N LEU A 62 1.14 11.07 0.68
CA LEU A 62 1.00 11.08 2.14
C LEU A 62 2.21 10.46 2.84
N LEU A 63 2.71 9.33 2.31
CA LEU A 63 3.91 8.66 2.84
C LEU A 63 5.17 9.53 2.68
N GLN A 64 5.32 10.22 1.56
CA GLN A 64 6.42 11.17 1.35
C GLN A 64 6.35 12.32 2.35
N SER A 65 5.16 12.92 2.54
CA SER A 65 4.97 13.98 3.53
C SER A 65 5.25 13.52 4.95
N ALA A 66 4.79 12.33 5.35
CA ALA A 66 5.05 11.76 6.66
C ALA A 66 6.56 11.49 6.90
N ASN A 67 7.27 11.00 5.87
CA ASN A 67 8.71 10.80 5.94
C ASN A 67 9.47 12.12 6.06
N ASN A 68 9.09 13.14 5.29
CA ASN A 68 9.70 14.47 5.37
C ASN A 68 9.47 15.09 6.74
N PHE A 69 8.25 14.97 7.29
CA PHE A 69 7.95 15.44 8.63
C PHE A 69 8.79 14.73 9.69
N ASN A 70 8.90 13.40 9.64
CA ASN A 70 9.76 12.63 10.55
C ASN A 70 11.23 13.03 10.44
N GLN A 71 11.74 13.31 9.24
CA GLN A 71 13.10 13.82 9.07
C GLN A 71 13.25 15.21 9.67
N PHE A 72 12.28 16.11 9.45
CA PHE A 72 12.26 17.43 10.07
C PHE A 72 12.28 17.33 11.60
N THR A 73 11.44 16.50 12.22
CA THR A 73 11.44 16.31 13.68
C THR A 73 12.78 15.77 14.19
N ARG A 74 13.40 14.84 13.45
CA ARG A 74 14.75 14.33 13.78
C ARG A 74 15.81 15.44 13.66
N TYR A 75 15.69 16.32 12.68
CA TYR A 75 16.58 17.47 12.54
C TYR A 75 16.37 18.51 13.65
N CYS A 76 15.14 18.68 14.14
CA CYS A 76 14.84 19.54 15.29
C CYS A 76 15.51 19.02 16.55
N HIS A 77 15.43 17.70 16.79
CA HIS A 77 16.00 17.07 17.97
C HIS A 77 17.51 16.87 17.93
N SER A 78 18.15 17.01 16.76
CA SER A 78 19.60 16.76 16.59
C SER A 78 20.45 18.03 16.57
N ASP A 79 19.93 19.16 17.06
CA ASP A 79 20.60 20.47 17.08
C ASP A 79 21.04 21.01 15.70
N ARG A 80 20.79 20.29 14.60
CA ARG A 80 21.11 20.70 13.22
C ARG A 80 20.25 21.85 12.71
N LEU A 81 19.07 22.05 13.31
CA LEU A 81 18.16 23.15 12.98
C LEU A 81 18.37 24.42 13.80
N LYS A 82 19.39 24.50 14.67
CA LYS A 82 19.68 25.69 15.48
C LYS A 82 19.91 26.98 14.68
N ASN A 83 20.06 26.89 13.35
CA ASN A 83 20.36 28.02 12.47
C ASN A 83 19.29 28.32 11.41
N ILE A 84 18.13 27.64 11.38
CA ILE A 84 17.04 28.05 10.48
C ILE A 84 16.27 29.20 11.14
N GLY A 85 16.43 30.40 10.60
CA GLY A 85 15.69 31.57 11.05
C GLY A 85 14.19 31.45 10.78
N GLU A 86 13.39 32.12 11.60
CA GLU A 86 11.92 32.14 11.46
C GLU A 86 11.47 32.59 10.06
N GLU A 87 12.21 33.49 9.43
CA GLU A 87 11.98 33.97 8.06
C GLU A 87 12.13 32.87 7.00
N GLU A 88 13.14 31.99 7.12
CA GLU A 88 13.30 30.85 6.22
C GLU A 88 12.17 29.85 6.39
N LEU A 89 11.74 29.60 7.63
CA LEU A 89 10.58 28.76 7.94
C LEU A 89 9.29 29.31 7.31
N HIS A 90 9.06 30.61 7.43
CA HIS A 90 7.93 31.29 6.79
C HIS A 90 8.00 31.22 5.26
N PHE A 91 9.18 31.39 4.67
CA PHE A 91 9.37 31.24 3.23
C PHE A 91 8.99 29.84 2.74
N TYR A 92 9.52 28.79 3.39
CA TYR A 92 9.22 27.41 3.01
C TYR A 92 7.75 27.02 3.25
N ALA A 93 7.14 27.51 4.33
CA ALA A 93 5.71 27.29 4.61
C ALA A 93 4.81 27.94 3.55
N ASN A 94 5.09 29.20 3.18
CA ASN A 94 4.37 29.89 2.11
C ASN A 94 4.54 29.19 0.76
N ARG A 95 5.73 28.68 0.47
CA ARG A 95 5.99 27.94 -0.77
C ARG A 95 5.20 26.64 -0.85
N LEU A 96 5.10 25.90 0.26
CA LEU A 96 4.28 24.69 0.35
C LEU A 96 2.78 25.01 0.17
N TYR A 97 2.30 26.11 0.73
CA TYR A 97 0.90 26.53 0.58
C TYR A 97 0.55 26.92 -0.86
N GLN A 98 1.44 27.64 -1.55
CA GLN A 98 1.28 27.97 -2.98
C GLN A 98 1.20 26.69 -3.83
N LEU A 99 2.13 25.75 -3.63
CA LEU A 99 2.15 24.47 -4.34
C LEU A 99 0.88 23.64 -4.09
N ALA A 100 0.39 23.59 -2.84
CA ALA A 100 -0.85 22.90 -2.53
C ALA A 100 -2.07 23.53 -3.24
N THR A 101 -2.06 24.86 -3.38
CA THR A 101 -3.12 25.61 -4.08
C THR A 101 -3.06 25.38 -5.58
N GLU A 102 -1.87 25.37 -6.18
CA GLU A 102 -1.67 25.03 -7.60
C GLU A 102 -2.15 23.60 -7.91
N ILE A 103 -1.83 22.62 -7.04
CA ILE A 103 -2.33 21.24 -7.17
C ILE A 103 -3.85 21.18 -7.08
N LYS A 104 -4.45 21.90 -6.12
CA LYS A 104 -5.91 21.96 -5.97
C LYS A 104 -6.58 22.50 -7.23
N ASN A 105 -6.05 23.57 -7.81
CA ASN A 105 -6.60 24.20 -9.00
C ASN A 105 -6.42 23.35 -10.27
N ALA A 106 -5.33 22.58 -10.35
CA ALA A 106 -5.08 21.67 -11.47
C ALA A 106 -5.95 20.39 -11.44
N LEU A 107 -6.64 20.12 -10.33
CA LEU A 107 -7.51 18.95 -10.15
C LEU A 107 -9.01 19.29 -10.24
N GLN A 108 -9.35 20.56 -10.47
CA GLN A 108 -10.70 21.02 -10.80
C GLN A 108 -10.89 21.07 -12.31
#